data_AF-A0A7K2QN93-F1
#
_entry.id   AF-A0A7K2QN93-F1
#
_cell.length_a   1.000
_cell.length_b   1.000
_cell.length_c   1.000
_cell.angle_alpha   90.00
_cell.angle_beta   90.00
_cell.angle_gamma   90.00
#
_symmetry.space_group_name_H-M   'P 1'
#
loop_
_entity.id
_entity.type
_entity.pdbx_description
1 polymer ?
#
loop_
_entity_poly.entity_id
_entity_poly.type
_entity_poly.pdbx_seq_one_letter_code
_entity_poly.pdbx_strand_id
1 'polypeptide(L)'
;STSRGHQLDAYLRHDIEFHRIVLNASGNEMFARLGDVVAEVLTGRTQHAVMFPDPDPAAVTLHVQVAEAVREGDAARAESLTRQIAVGALEELDVLAPAPTTA
;
A
#
# COMPACT_ATOMS: atom_id res chain seq x y z
N SER A 1 24.92 -4.52 1.37
CA SER A 1 24.55 -5.63 2.27
C SER A 1 23.11 -6.02 1.96
N THR A 2 22.85 -7.24 1.47
CA THR A 2 21.54 -7.72 1.01
C THR A 2 20.74 -8.39 2.13
N SER A 3 20.72 -7.78 3.33
CA SER A 3 19.98 -8.34 4.47
C SER A 3 18.47 -8.19 4.25
N ARG A 4 17.70 -9.21 4.65
CA ARG A 4 16.24 -9.30 4.49
C ARG A 4 15.48 -8.08 5.07
N GLY A 5 15.84 -7.64 6.28
CA GLY A 5 15.22 -6.44 6.89
C GLY A 5 15.49 -5.15 6.10
N HIS A 6 16.65 -5.06 5.45
CA HIS A 6 16.99 -3.89 4.62
C HIS A 6 16.17 -3.81 3.32
N GLN A 7 15.70 -4.96 2.82
CA GLN A 7 14.85 -5.03 1.63
C GLN A 7 13.41 -4.62 1.94
N LEU A 8 12.90 -5.03 3.11
CA LEU A 8 11.58 -4.63 3.59
C LEU A 8 11.51 -3.12 3.89
N ASP A 9 12.53 -2.56 4.56
CA ASP A 9 12.61 -1.11 4.79
C ASP A 9 12.72 -0.31 3.49
N ALA A 10 13.46 -0.84 2.51
CA ALA A 10 13.52 -0.23 1.19
C ALA A 10 12.15 -0.28 0.51
N TYR A 11 11.50 -1.43 0.51
CA TYR A 11 10.17 -1.60 -0.07
C TYR A 11 9.15 -0.63 0.55
N LEU A 12 9.03 -0.61 1.88
CA LEU A 12 8.10 0.27 2.59
C LEU A 12 8.28 1.74 2.22
N ARG A 13 9.53 2.21 2.11
CA ARG A 13 9.79 3.61 1.70
C ARG A 13 9.28 3.90 0.29
N HIS A 14 9.53 3.01 -0.67
CA HIS A 14 9.07 3.22 -2.04
C HIS A 14 7.54 3.11 -2.16
N ASP A 15 6.91 2.23 -1.37
CA ASP A 15 5.46 2.06 -1.31
C ASP A 15 4.79 3.36 -0.81
N ILE A 16 5.27 3.90 0.32
CA ILE A 16 4.81 5.19 0.85
C ILE A 16 5.02 6.33 -0.16
N GLU A 17 6.18 6.39 -0.79
CA GLU A 17 6.49 7.43 -1.77
C GLU A 17 5.57 7.36 -2.99
N PHE A 18 5.31 6.15 -3.50
CA PHE A 18 4.38 5.92 -4.61
C PHE A 18 2.98 6.48 -4.30
N HIS A 19 2.42 6.10 -3.15
CA HIS A 19 1.09 6.58 -2.75
C HIS A 19 1.04 8.11 -2.60
N ARG A 20 2.09 8.71 -2.02
CA ARG A 20 2.20 10.18 -1.92
C ARG A 20 2.24 10.84 -3.29
N ILE A 21 2.98 10.29 -4.24
CA ILE A 21 3.05 10.83 -5.61
C ILE A 21 1.66 10.81 -6.25
N VAL A 22 0.95 9.68 -6.18
CA VAL A 22 -0.39 9.55 -6.77
C VAL A 22 -1.38 10.53 -6.15
N LEU A 23 -1.40 10.66 -4.82
CA LEU A 23 -2.29 11.58 -4.11
C LEU A 23 -1.97 13.06 -4.42
N ASN A 24 -0.70 13.43 -4.48
CA ASN A 24 -0.28 14.78 -4.85
C ASN A 24 -0.63 15.10 -6.31
N ALA A 25 -0.49 14.12 -7.21
CA ALA A 25 -0.81 14.29 -8.62
C ALA A 25 -2.30 14.55 -8.89
N SER A 26 -3.19 14.27 -7.91
CA SER A 26 -4.61 14.60 -8.02
C SER A 26 -4.90 16.11 -8.06
N GLY A 27 -3.94 16.95 -7.64
CA GLY A 27 -4.14 18.40 -7.48
C GLY A 27 -5.11 18.79 -6.37
N ASN A 28 -5.61 17.82 -5.59
CA ASN A 28 -6.53 18.06 -4.48
C ASN A 28 -5.76 18.06 -3.16
N GLU A 29 -5.63 19.24 -2.54
CA GLU A 29 -4.91 19.41 -1.27
C GLU A 29 -5.46 18.52 -0.14
N MET A 30 -6.76 18.23 -0.14
CA MET A 30 -7.36 17.35 0.87
C MET A 30 -6.90 15.89 0.67
N PHE A 31 -6.76 15.43 -0.58
CA PHE A 31 -6.24 14.10 -0.88
C PHE A 31 -4.74 13.99 -0.63
N ALA A 32 -3.97 15.04 -0.94
CA ALA A 32 -2.54 15.08 -0.64
C ALA A 32 -2.25 14.80 0.84
N ARG A 33 -3.07 15.34 1.76
CA ARG A 33 -2.95 15.10 3.21
C ARG A 33 -3.21 13.65 3.64
N LEU A 34 -3.91 12.85 2.83
CA LEU A 34 -4.08 11.43 3.12
C LEU A 34 -2.76 10.65 3.01
N GLY A 35 -1.73 11.21 2.36
CA GLY A 35 -0.43 10.56 2.23
C GLY A 35 0.23 10.23 3.57
N ASP A 36 0.03 11.06 4.59
CA ASP A 36 0.56 10.78 5.94
C ASP A 36 -0.24 9.67 6.63
N VAL A 37 -1.56 9.62 6.43
CA VAL A 37 -2.40 8.53 6.95
C VAL A 37 -1.98 7.20 6.33
N VAL A 38 -1.76 7.16 5.01
CA VAL A 38 -1.28 5.95 4.32
C VAL A 38 0.09 5.53 4.85
N ALA A 39 1.00 6.48 5.08
CA ALA A 39 2.33 6.19 5.62
C ALA A 39 2.28 5.52 7.00
N GLU A 40 1.43 6.02 7.90
CA GLU A 40 1.25 5.44 9.23
C GLU A 40 0.65 4.03 9.16
N VAL A 41 -0.36 3.81 8.30
CA VAL A 41 -0.98 2.48 8.12
C VAL A 41 0.03 1.46 7.60
N LEU A 42 0.79 1.79 6.56
CA LEU A 42 1.80 0.90 5.99
C LEU A 42 2.92 0.60 7.00
N THR A 43 3.39 1.62 7.70
CA THR A 43 4.43 1.47 8.73
C THR A 43 3.97 0.56 9.87
N GLY A 44 2.74 0.77 10.37
CA GLY A 44 2.15 -0.07 11.42
C GLY A 44 2.05 -1.54 11.00
N ARG A 45 1.61 -1.82 9.77
CA ARG A 45 1.52 -3.20 9.23
C ARG A 45 2.89 -3.89 9.16
N THR A 46 3.92 -3.18 8.71
CA THR A 46 5.28 -3.72 8.63
C THR A 46 5.87 -3.96 10.03
N GLN A 47 5.69 -3.04 10.97
CA GLN A 47 6.24 -3.15 12.33
C GLN A 47 5.56 -4.22 13.17
N HIS A 48 4.25 -4.42 13.00
CA HIS A 48 3.48 -5.44 13.73
C HIS A 48 3.55 -6.84 13.09
N ALA A 49 4.50 -7.09 12.18
CA ALA A 49 4.74 -8.37 11.51
C ALA A 49 3.54 -8.94 10.73
N VAL A 50 2.66 -8.06 10.25
CA VAL A 50 1.51 -8.44 9.40
C VAL A 50 1.97 -8.74 7.97
N MET A 51 3.03 -8.06 7.53
CA MET A 51 3.67 -8.37 6.25
C MET A 51 4.56 -9.61 6.33
N PHE A 52 4.48 -10.44 5.30
CA PHE A 52 5.44 -11.52 5.05
C PHE A 52 6.89 -10.98 4.96
N PRO A 53 7.90 -11.82 5.26
CA PRO A 53 9.31 -11.42 5.28
C PRO A 53 9.88 -10.85 3.96
N ASP A 54 9.16 -10.98 2.85
CA ASP A 54 9.47 -10.44 1.53
C ASP A 54 8.21 -9.81 0.92
N PRO A 55 8.32 -8.72 0.15
CA PRO A 55 7.17 -8.10 -0.50
C PRO A 55 6.52 -9.09 -1.48
N ASP A 56 5.18 -9.17 -1.44
CA ASP A 56 4.42 -10.00 -2.35
C ASP A 56 4.66 -9.54 -3.80
N PRO A 57 5.20 -10.40 -4.70
CA PRO A 57 5.36 -10.08 -6.11
C PRO A 57 4.07 -9.60 -6.79
N ALA A 58 2.91 -10.08 -6.32
CA ALA A 58 1.61 -9.63 -6.80
C ALA A 58 1.36 -8.16 -6.44
N ALA A 59 1.72 -7.73 -5.22
CA ALA A 59 1.59 -6.33 -4.80
C ALA A 59 2.48 -5.40 -5.62
N VAL A 60 3.74 -5.78 -5.88
CA VAL A 60 4.64 -5.02 -6.76
C VAL A 60 4.05 -4.87 -8.16
N THR A 61 3.48 -5.95 -8.69
CA THR A 61 2.85 -5.94 -10.02
C THR A 61 1.65 -4.99 -10.07
N LEU A 62 0.81 -4.97 -9.04
CA LEU A 62 -0.32 -4.04 -8.96
C LEU A 62 0.13 -2.58 -8.98
N HIS A 63 1.21 -2.22 -8.28
CA HIS A 63 1.75 -0.86 -8.27
C HIS A 63 2.20 -0.40 -9.67
N VAL A 64 2.89 -1.28 -10.40
CA VAL A 64 3.28 -1.02 -11.80
C VAL A 64 2.04 -0.79 -12.67
N GLN A 65 1.02 -1.63 -12.52
CA GLN A 65 -0.21 -1.50 -13.31
C GLN A 65 -0.98 -0.21 -12.99
N VAL A 66 -0.98 0.26 -11.73
CA VAL A 66 -1.55 1.56 -11.36
C VAL A 66 -0.80 2.68 -12.07
N ALA A 67 0.55 2.66 -12.03
CA ALA A 67 1.37 3.67 -12.69
C ALA A 67 1.10 3.73 -14.20
N GLU A 68 0.95 2.57 -14.85
CA GLU A 68 0.60 2.47 -16.26
C GLU A 68 -0.79 3.05 -16.56
N ALA A 69 -1.80 2.68 -15.78
CA ALA A 69 -3.16 3.18 -15.96
C ALA A 69 -3.24 4.70 -15.78
N VAL A 70 -2.52 5.26 -14.79
CA VAL A 70 -2.40 6.71 -14.59
C VAL A 70 -1.71 7.37 -15.79
N ARG A 71 -0.59 6.81 -16.27
CA ARG A 71 0.14 7.32 -17.45
C ARG A 71 -0.72 7.33 -18.71
N GLU A 72 -1.59 6.33 -18.86
CA GLU A 72 -2.49 6.18 -20.01
C GLU A 72 -3.76 7.04 -19.89
N GLY A 73 -4.01 7.65 -18.72
CA GLY A 73 -5.24 8.40 -18.45
C GLY A 73 -6.48 7.51 -18.25
N ASP A 74 -6.30 6.22 -18.01
CA ASP A 74 -7.38 5.27 -17.74
C ASP A 74 -7.77 5.33 -16.25
N ALA A 75 -8.63 6.30 -15.92
CA ALA A 75 -9.07 6.54 -14.56
C ALA A 75 -9.82 5.36 -13.94
N ALA A 76 -10.62 4.63 -14.73
CA ALA A 76 -11.40 3.50 -14.25
C ALA A 76 -10.48 2.32 -13.88
N ARG A 77 -9.48 2.03 -14.72
CA ARG A 77 -8.48 1.01 -14.42
C ARG A 77 -7.61 1.39 -13.23
N ALA A 78 -7.16 2.65 -13.15
CA ALA A 78 -6.35 3.14 -12.04
C ALA A 78 -7.09 3.02 -10.69
N GLU A 79 -8.37 3.38 -10.66
CA GLU A 79 -9.22 3.24 -9.48
C GLU A 79 -9.39 1.77 -9.08
N SER A 80 -9.76 0.90 -10.03
CA SER A 80 -9.97 -0.53 -9.77
C SER A 80 -8.72 -1.23 -9.23
N LEU A 81 -7.54 -0.92 -9.77
CA LEU A 81 -6.27 -1.48 -9.31
C LEU A 81 -5.87 -0.95 -7.93
N THR A 82 -6.05 0.36 -7.69
CA THR A 82 -5.80 0.96 -6.37
C THR A 82 -6.71 0.36 -5.30
N ARG A 83 -7.97 0.08 -5.65
CA ARG A 83 -8.93 -0.60 -4.79
C ARG A 83 -8.47 -2.02 -4.45
N GLN A 84 -7.92 -2.77 -5.40
CA GLN A 84 -7.38 -4.10 -5.12
C GLN A 84 -6.24 -4.05 -4.11
N ILE A 85 -5.32 -3.08 -4.24
CA ILE A 85 -4.25 -2.85 -3.25
C ILE A 85 -4.85 -2.57 -1.86
N ALA A 86 -5.83 -1.68 -1.77
CA ALA A 86 -6.46 -1.33 -0.50
C ALA A 86 -7.22 -2.49 0.15
N VAL A 87 -7.90 -3.33 -0.65
CA VAL A 87 -8.61 -4.53 -0.15
C VAL A 87 -7.61 -5.57 0.35
N GLY A 88 -6.55 -5.87 -0.41
CA GLY A 88 -5.51 -6.78 0.06
C GLY A 88 -4.86 -6.30 1.37
N ALA A 89 -4.65 -4.99 1.50
CA ALA A 89 -4.17 -4.38 2.74
C ALA A 89 -5.13 -4.58 3.94
N LEU A 90 -6.45 -4.54 3.72
CA LEU A 90 -7.45 -4.80 4.75
C LEU A 90 -7.48 -6.29 5.15
N GLU A 91 -7.42 -7.19 4.17
CA GLU A 91 -7.40 -8.64 4.42
C GLU A 91 -6.20 -9.05 5.28
N GLU A 92 -5.04 -8.45 5.04
CA GLU A 92 -3.86 -8.63 5.88
C GLU A 92 -4.08 -8.15 7.32
N LEU A 93 -4.73 -7.00 7.51
CA LEU A 93 -5.04 -6.46 8.84
C LEU A 93 -6.06 -7.31 9.62
N ASP A 94 -7.04 -7.91 8.93
CA ASP A 94 -8.07 -8.76 9.55
C ASP A 94 -7.48 -10.02 10.21
N VAL A 95 -6.29 -10.47 9.78
CA VAL A 95 -5.56 -11.56 10.44
C VAL A 95 -5.21 -11.22 11.91
N LEU A 96 -5.16 -9.94 12.26
CA LEU A 96 -4.90 -9.46 13.63
C LEU A 96 -6.18 -9.21 14.46
N ALA A 97 -7.36 -9.30 13.86
CA ALA A 97 -8.60 -9.06 14.60
C ALA A 97 -8.77 -10.16 15.67
N PRO A 98 -9.00 -9.80 16.95
CA PRO A 98 -9.30 -10.81 17.96
C PRO A 98 -10.56 -11.59 17.51
N ALA A 99 -10.55 -12.91 17.68
CA ALA A 99 -11.73 -13.74 17.42
C ALA A 99 -12.95 -13.12 18.12
N PRO A 100 -14.14 -13.09 17.48
CA PRO A 100 -15.31 -12.51 18.11
C PRO A 100 -15.54 -13.22 19.44
N THR A 101 -15.55 -12.45 20.54
CA THR A 101 -15.87 -12.96 21.86
C THR A 101 -17.28 -13.53 21.80
N THR A 102 -17.40 -14.85 21.70
CA THR A 102 -18.68 -15.55 21.85
C THR A 102 -19.19 -15.27 23.26
N ALA A 103 -20.26 -14.50 23.36
CA ALA A 103 -21.08 -14.36 24.56
C ALA A 103 -22.04 -15.54 24.69
#